data_AF-A0A7X7UH75-F1
#
_entry.id   AF-A0A7X7UH75-F1
#
_cell.length_a   1.000
_cell.length_b   1.000
_cell.length_c   1.000
_cell.angle_alpha   90.00
_cell.angle_beta   90.00
_cell.angle_gamma   90.00
#
_symmetry.space_group_name_H-M   'P 1'
#
loop_
_entity.id
_entity.type
_entity.pdbx_description
1 polymer ?
#
loop_
_entity_poly.entity_id
_entity_poly.type
_entity_poly.pdbx_seq_one_letter_code
_entity_poly.pdbx_strand_id
1 'polypeptide(L)'
;MKKPEIKGPKAKGRKSGKAAGSFKRMWHQPAEAEYPKIYAAEEEIMNILKAKLGKRLVPGCHPFFSDASYFLTPLVHAKEIIANSRAAMSEYAYTEEVFDCDDFALVMKANFCQAAFKEGLRRAPHCFGILWGNVSPLGGHAINWMITADKELWFVEPQTGEVYRPRPKDDGIYFLLI
;
A
#
# COMPACT_ATOMS: atom_id res chain seq x y z
N MET A 1 5.76 -59.63 15.38
CA MET A 1 4.50 -58.88 15.27
C MET A 1 4.54 -58.04 13.99
N LYS A 2 3.66 -58.33 13.01
CA LYS A 2 3.58 -57.58 11.73
C LYS A 2 2.69 -56.35 11.93
N LYS A 3 3.16 -55.16 11.54
CA LYS A 3 2.36 -53.92 11.55
C LYS A 3 1.18 -54.04 10.57
N PRO A 4 -0.02 -53.54 10.91
CA PRO A 4 -1.16 -53.58 10.01
C PRO A 4 -0.97 -52.56 8.88
N GLU A 5 -1.23 -53.01 7.65
CA GLU A 5 -1.15 -52.22 6.43
C GLU A 5 -2.46 -51.45 6.24
N ILE A 6 -2.43 -50.12 6.43
CA ILE A 6 -3.61 -49.27 6.26
C ILE A 6 -3.75 -48.93 4.78
N LYS A 7 -4.73 -49.53 4.11
CA LYS A 7 -5.08 -49.20 2.71
C LYS A 7 -5.83 -47.87 2.67
N GLY A 8 -5.17 -46.83 2.17
CA GLY A 8 -5.79 -45.53 1.88
C GLY A 8 -6.91 -45.63 0.84
N PRO A 9 -7.89 -44.71 0.86
CA PRO A 9 -9.02 -44.75 -0.05
C PRO A 9 -8.58 -44.52 -1.50
N LYS A 10 -9.14 -45.34 -2.42
CA LYS A 10 -8.91 -45.24 -3.87
C LYS A 10 -9.38 -43.88 -4.39
N ALA A 11 -8.47 -43.15 -5.05
CA ALA A 11 -8.78 -41.88 -5.72
C ALA A 11 -9.88 -42.08 -6.78
N LYS A 12 -11.05 -41.49 -6.55
CA LYS A 12 -12.10 -41.36 -7.57
C LYS A 12 -11.71 -40.23 -8.51
N GLY A 13 -11.65 -40.52 -9.81
CA GLY A 13 -11.30 -39.58 -10.87
C GLY A 13 -12.15 -38.31 -10.79
N ARG A 14 -11.49 -37.16 -10.64
CA ARG A 14 -12.10 -35.84 -10.72
C ARG A 14 -12.40 -35.56 -12.19
N LYS A 15 -13.67 -35.63 -12.59
CA LYS A 15 -14.14 -35.03 -13.83
C LYS A 15 -13.89 -33.53 -13.75
N SER A 16 -13.17 -33.01 -14.74
CA SER A 16 -12.88 -31.58 -14.92
C SER A 16 -14.16 -30.82 -15.24
N GLY A 17 -14.89 -30.42 -14.19
CA GLY A 17 -15.96 -29.44 -14.29
C GLY A 17 -15.35 -28.07 -14.57
N LYS A 18 -15.49 -27.61 -15.81
CA LYS A 18 -15.29 -26.21 -16.19
C LYS A 18 -16.28 -25.35 -15.40
N ALA A 19 -15.80 -24.74 -14.32
CA ALA A 19 -16.38 -23.54 -13.75
C ALA A 19 -15.24 -22.56 -13.48
N ALA A 20 -14.57 -22.13 -14.55
CA ALA A 20 -13.84 -20.87 -14.54
C ALA A 20 -14.89 -19.76 -14.52
N GLY A 21 -15.50 -19.55 -13.35
CA GLY A 21 -16.27 -18.35 -13.06
C GLY A 21 -15.36 -17.16 -13.31
N SER A 22 -15.76 -16.31 -14.25
CA SER A 22 -14.97 -15.20 -14.72
C SER A 22 -14.74 -14.19 -13.59
N PHE A 23 -13.57 -14.21 -12.96
CA PHE A 23 -12.98 -13.08 -12.24
C PHE A 23 -12.50 -11.99 -13.22
N LYS A 24 -13.31 -11.75 -14.26
CA LYS A 24 -13.01 -10.88 -15.40
C LYS A 24 -13.99 -9.72 -15.39
N ARG A 25 -14.01 -8.97 -14.29
CA ARG A 25 -14.72 -7.69 -14.19
C ARG A 25 -14.38 -6.99 -12.87
N MET A 26 -13.27 -6.23 -12.86
CA MET A 26 -13.21 -4.98 -12.09
C MET A 26 -11.94 -4.15 -12.28
N TRP A 27 -11.17 -4.32 -13.34
CA TRP A 27 -10.12 -3.34 -13.66
C TRP A 27 -10.23 -3.03 -15.13
N HIS A 28 -10.99 -1.98 -15.48
CA HIS A 28 -10.72 -1.31 -16.74
C HIS A 28 -9.29 -0.81 -16.60
N GLN A 29 -8.36 -1.27 -17.45
CA GLN A 29 -7.13 -0.54 -17.63
C GLN A 29 -7.56 0.83 -18.16
N PRO A 30 -7.41 1.93 -17.39
CA PRO A 30 -7.58 3.23 -18.00
C PRO A 30 -6.63 3.26 -19.20
N ALA A 31 -7.10 3.82 -20.33
CA ALA A 31 -6.20 4.17 -21.43
C ALA A 31 -5.00 4.88 -20.79
N GLU A 32 -3.76 4.47 -21.11
CA GLU A 32 -2.55 5.02 -20.52
C GLU A 32 -2.67 6.54 -20.50
N ALA A 33 -3.04 7.10 -19.36
CA ALA A 33 -2.95 8.53 -19.18
C ALA A 33 -1.45 8.78 -19.19
N GLU A 34 -0.96 9.37 -20.28
CA GLU A 34 0.45 9.69 -20.49
C GLU A 34 0.88 10.77 -19.49
N TYR A 35 0.96 10.40 -18.22
CA TYR A 35 1.62 11.21 -17.22
C TYR A 35 3.13 11.07 -17.44
N PRO A 36 3.89 12.16 -17.37
CA PRO A 36 5.33 12.06 -17.40
C PRO A 36 5.79 11.16 -16.25
N LYS A 37 6.58 10.12 -16.59
CA LYS A 37 7.13 9.19 -15.60
C LYS A 37 8.25 9.88 -14.82
N ILE A 38 7.89 10.49 -13.70
CA ILE A 38 8.81 11.19 -12.80
C ILE A 38 9.27 10.22 -11.71
N TYR A 39 10.58 10.09 -11.54
CA TYR A 39 11.19 9.21 -10.53
C TYR A 39 12.02 10.04 -9.57
N ALA A 40 12.09 9.60 -8.31
CA ALA A 40 12.97 10.14 -7.30
C ALA A 40 13.85 9.03 -6.71
N ALA A 41 15.09 9.37 -6.35
CA ALA A 41 15.96 8.49 -5.57
C ALA A 41 15.70 8.67 -4.07
N GLU A 42 16.24 7.75 -3.25
CA GLU A 42 16.11 7.78 -1.79
C GLU A 42 16.50 9.13 -1.17
N GLU A 43 17.60 9.73 -1.64
CA GLU A 43 18.09 11.03 -1.15
C GLU A 43 17.06 12.15 -1.37
N GLU A 44 16.44 12.20 -2.55
CA GLU A 44 15.42 13.21 -2.86
C GLU A 44 14.17 13.01 -2.00
N ILE A 45 13.72 11.76 -1.83
CA ILE A 45 12.58 11.43 -0.98
C ILE A 45 12.88 11.84 0.48
N MET A 46 14.07 11.52 0.97
CA MET A 46 14.48 11.90 2.32
C MET A 46 14.53 13.42 2.49
N ASN A 47 15.00 14.17 1.48
CA ASN A 47 15.01 15.63 1.54
C ASN A 47 13.59 16.20 1.61
N ILE A 48 12.65 15.66 0.82
CA ILE A 48 11.23 16.04 0.86
C ILE A 48 10.63 15.71 2.23
N LEU A 49 10.84 14.50 2.75
CA LEU A 49 10.33 14.08 4.06
C LEU A 49 10.88 14.97 5.18
N LYS A 50 12.19 15.28 5.20
CA LYS A 50 12.78 16.21 6.17
C LYS A 50 12.15 17.60 6.08
N ALA A 51 11.97 18.12 4.87
CA ALA A 51 11.39 19.45 4.67
C ALA A 51 9.91 19.52 5.11
N LYS A 52 9.13 18.47 4.85
CA LYS A 52 7.68 18.44 5.10
C LYS A 52 7.31 17.99 6.51
N LEU A 53 8.07 17.05 7.08
CA LEU A 53 7.81 16.52 8.43
C LEU A 53 8.62 17.26 9.50
N GLY A 54 9.87 17.62 9.23
CA GLY A 54 10.73 18.39 10.14
C GLY A 54 10.74 17.81 11.56
N LYS A 55 10.32 18.61 12.54
CA LYS A 55 10.29 18.25 13.97
C LYS A 55 9.23 17.19 14.34
N ARG A 56 8.37 16.79 13.40
CA ARG A 56 7.37 15.73 13.61
C ARG A 56 8.00 14.33 13.65
N LEU A 57 9.18 14.17 13.06
CA LEU A 57 9.96 12.94 13.15
C LEU A 57 10.57 12.82 14.54
N VAL A 58 10.43 11.66 15.17
CA VAL A 58 11.17 11.34 16.39
C VAL A 58 12.68 11.40 16.10
N PRO A 59 13.52 11.93 17.02
CA PRO A 59 14.97 11.96 16.81
C PRO A 59 15.55 10.59 16.46
N GLY A 60 16.33 10.52 15.39
CA GLY A 60 16.90 9.26 14.88
C GLY A 60 15.95 8.41 14.03
N CYS A 61 14.71 8.84 13.80
CA CYS A 61 13.82 8.19 12.85
C CYS A 61 14.33 8.42 11.42
N HIS A 62 14.51 7.32 10.68
CA HIS A 62 14.88 7.31 9.28
C HIS A 62 13.90 6.42 8.51
N PRO A 63 13.49 6.81 7.29
CA PRO A 63 12.70 5.92 6.44
C PRO A 63 13.52 4.68 6.06
N PHE A 64 12.86 3.53 6.04
CA PHE A 64 13.39 2.28 5.51
C PHE A 64 13.02 2.20 4.03
N PHE A 65 14.02 2.31 3.15
CA PHE A 65 13.87 2.20 1.71
C PHE A 65 14.09 0.75 1.26
N SER A 66 13.12 0.21 0.51
CA SER A 66 13.17 -1.13 -0.08
C SER A 66 13.79 -1.13 -1.49
N ASP A 67 13.83 0.03 -2.15
CA ASP A 67 14.26 0.20 -3.54
C ASP A 67 15.08 1.49 -3.70
N ALA A 68 15.97 1.52 -4.70
CA ALA A 68 16.85 2.68 -4.94
C ALA A 68 16.13 3.89 -5.58
N SER A 69 14.94 3.69 -6.15
CA SER A 69 14.16 4.74 -6.81
C SER A 69 12.67 4.43 -6.81
N TYR A 70 11.85 5.47 -6.82
CA TYR A 70 10.40 5.40 -6.71
C TYR A 70 9.72 6.31 -7.74
N PHE A 71 8.64 5.83 -8.34
CA PHE A 71 7.79 6.58 -9.24
C PHE A 71 6.90 7.56 -8.45
N LEU A 72 7.11 8.85 -8.66
CA LEU A 72 6.29 9.92 -8.07
C LEU A 72 4.96 9.98 -8.79
N THR A 73 3.96 9.31 -8.22
CA THR A 73 2.67 9.10 -8.85
C THR A 73 1.88 10.41 -8.87
N PRO A 74 1.29 10.84 -9.99
CA PRO A 74 0.39 11.99 -9.99
C PRO A 74 -0.77 11.78 -9.01
N LEU A 75 -1.14 12.81 -8.25
CA LEU A 75 -2.16 12.70 -7.20
C LEU A 75 -3.50 12.16 -7.72
N VAL A 76 -3.91 12.57 -8.93
CA VAL A 76 -5.14 12.07 -9.57
C VAL A 76 -5.10 10.56 -9.75
N HIS A 77 -3.98 10.03 -10.22
CA HIS A 77 -3.81 8.60 -10.46
C HIS A 77 -3.65 7.81 -9.15
N ALA A 78 -2.93 8.37 -8.17
CA ALA A 78 -2.87 7.77 -6.83
C ALA A 78 -4.26 7.62 -6.20
N LYS A 79 -5.15 8.62 -6.36
CA LYS A 79 -6.54 8.56 -5.88
C LYS A 79 -7.35 7.46 -6.55
N GLU A 80 -7.11 7.17 -7.83
CA GLU A 80 -7.73 6.03 -8.52
C GLU A 80 -7.29 4.71 -7.89
N ILE A 81 -5.98 4.51 -7.67
CA ILE A 81 -5.43 3.31 -7.02
C ILE A 81 -6.00 3.16 -5.59
N ILE A 82 -6.12 4.26 -4.83
CA ILE A 82 -6.70 4.26 -3.48
C ILE A 82 -8.18 3.86 -3.51
N ALA A 83 -8.99 4.47 -4.37
CA ALA A 83 -10.42 4.15 -4.49
C ALA A 83 -10.63 2.67 -4.88
N ASN A 84 -9.84 2.21 -5.83
CA ASN A 84 -9.77 0.82 -6.27
C ASN A 84 -9.40 -0.14 -5.13
N SER A 85 -8.35 0.20 -4.38
CA SER A 85 -7.91 -0.57 -3.21
C SER A 85 -9.00 -0.66 -2.16
N ARG A 86 -9.72 0.43 -1.90
CA ARG A 86 -10.84 0.43 -0.94
C ARG A 86 -12.01 -0.42 -1.39
N ALA A 87 -12.36 -0.37 -2.67
CA ALA A 87 -13.38 -1.26 -3.22
C ALA A 87 -12.98 -2.73 -3.06
N ALA A 88 -11.70 -3.06 -3.23
CA ALA A 88 -11.19 -4.42 -2.99
C ALA A 88 -11.15 -4.82 -1.50
N MET A 89 -11.10 -3.84 -0.59
CA MET A 89 -11.08 -4.06 0.86
C MET A 89 -12.46 -3.89 1.53
N SER A 90 -13.54 -3.68 0.77
CA SER A 90 -14.84 -3.29 1.32
C SER A 90 -15.50 -4.35 2.22
N GLU A 91 -15.07 -5.61 2.10
CA GLU A 91 -15.57 -6.72 2.92
C GLU A 91 -14.84 -6.83 4.27
N TYR A 92 -13.72 -6.12 4.46
CA TYR A 92 -13.00 -6.09 5.71
C TYR A 92 -13.57 -4.99 6.60
N ALA A 93 -14.14 -5.39 7.74
CA ALA A 93 -14.50 -4.47 8.80
C ALA A 93 -13.33 -4.32 9.77
N TYR A 94 -13.10 -3.09 10.25
CA TYR A 94 -12.18 -2.84 11.35
C TYR A 94 -12.48 -3.80 12.51
N THR A 95 -11.46 -4.56 12.91
CA THR A 95 -11.52 -5.46 14.06
C THR A 95 -10.22 -5.26 14.82
N GLU A 96 -10.33 -4.71 16.03
CA GLU A 96 -9.19 -4.43 16.92
C GLU A 96 -8.23 -5.64 17.00
N GLU A 97 -6.94 -5.40 16.73
CA GLU A 97 -5.83 -6.37 16.75
C GLU A 97 -5.93 -7.55 15.75
N VAL A 98 -6.95 -7.58 14.88
CA VAL A 98 -7.16 -8.66 13.88
C VAL A 98 -7.08 -8.12 12.45
N PHE A 99 -7.70 -6.97 12.23
CA PHE A 99 -7.66 -6.25 10.97
C PHE A 99 -7.88 -4.76 11.26
N ASP A 100 -6.84 -4.13 11.79
CA ASP A 100 -6.89 -2.75 12.25
C ASP A 100 -6.01 -1.81 11.40
N CYS A 101 -5.62 -0.66 11.95
CA CYS A 101 -4.96 0.39 11.21
C CYS A 101 -3.73 -0.07 10.43
N ASP A 102 -2.90 -0.96 10.99
CA ASP A 102 -1.67 -1.42 10.36
C ASP A 102 -1.94 -2.42 9.24
N ASP A 103 -2.92 -3.31 9.41
CA ASP A 103 -3.37 -4.24 8.36
C ASP A 103 -3.94 -3.49 7.15
N PHE A 104 -4.81 -2.50 7.38
CA PHE A 104 -5.32 -1.65 6.30
C PHE A 104 -4.19 -0.92 5.58
N ALA A 105 -3.21 -0.38 6.30
CA ALA A 105 -2.07 0.31 5.71
C ALA A 105 -1.18 -0.65 4.90
N LEU A 106 -0.99 -1.88 5.39
CA LEU A 106 -0.22 -2.93 4.73
C LEU A 106 -0.88 -3.38 3.43
N VAL A 107 -2.18 -3.70 3.46
CA VAL A 107 -2.92 -4.13 2.27
C VAL A 107 -2.99 -3.01 1.23
N MET A 108 -3.17 -1.75 1.65
CA MET A 108 -3.15 -0.63 0.70
C MET A 108 -1.77 -0.49 0.03
N LYS A 109 -0.66 -0.62 0.78
CA LYS A 109 0.68 -0.63 0.16
C LYS A 109 0.87 -1.81 -0.79
N ALA A 110 0.39 -3.00 -0.43
CA ALA A 110 0.44 -4.17 -1.31
C ALA A 110 -0.33 -3.93 -2.62
N ASN A 111 -1.48 -3.24 -2.57
CA ASN A 111 -2.25 -2.89 -3.76
C ASN A 111 -1.53 -1.88 -4.66
N PHE A 112 -0.80 -0.90 -4.10
CA PHE A 112 0.09 -0.05 -4.88
C PHE A 112 1.22 -0.84 -5.55
N CYS A 113 1.82 -1.81 -4.87
CA CYS A 113 2.81 -2.69 -5.50
C CYS A 113 2.21 -3.50 -6.67
N GLN A 114 0.98 -3.99 -6.53
CA GLN A 114 0.28 -4.67 -7.62
C GLN A 114 -0.06 -3.73 -8.78
N ALA A 115 -0.43 -2.48 -8.50
CA ALA A 115 -0.68 -1.46 -9.51
C ALA A 115 0.56 -1.21 -10.34
N ALA A 116 1.71 -0.95 -9.70
CA ALA A 116 3.00 -0.75 -10.38
C ALA A 116 3.34 -1.91 -11.33
N PHE A 117 3.14 -3.15 -10.88
CA PHE A 117 3.38 -4.34 -11.71
C PHE A 117 2.45 -4.38 -12.93
N LYS A 118 1.14 -4.15 -12.73
CA LYS A 118 0.13 -4.18 -13.80
C LYS A 118 0.28 -3.05 -14.81
N GLU A 119 0.72 -1.89 -14.36
CA GLU A 119 1.03 -0.70 -15.19
C GLU A 119 2.36 -0.84 -15.94
N GLY A 120 3.12 -1.91 -15.67
CA GLY A 120 4.41 -2.11 -16.30
C GLY A 120 5.44 -1.07 -15.88
N LEU A 121 5.39 -0.57 -14.64
CA LEU A 121 6.45 0.24 -14.05
C LEU A 121 7.69 -0.65 -13.86
N ARG A 122 8.48 -0.82 -14.93
CA ARG A 122 9.64 -1.73 -14.95
C ARG A 122 10.86 -1.21 -14.17
N ARG A 123 10.85 0.05 -13.74
CA ARG A 123 12.03 0.74 -13.18
C ARG A 123 11.95 0.97 -11.68
N ALA A 124 10.75 1.17 -11.14
CA ALA A 124 10.54 1.58 -9.76
C ALA A 124 9.08 1.37 -9.34
N PRO A 125 8.80 0.98 -8.09
CA PRO A 125 7.44 0.99 -7.54
C PRO A 125 6.92 2.42 -7.38
N HIS A 126 5.62 2.58 -7.09
CA HIS A 126 5.10 3.88 -6.69
C HIS A 126 5.77 4.35 -5.39
N CYS A 127 5.96 5.67 -5.26
CA CYS A 127 6.40 6.30 -4.03
C CYS A 127 5.27 6.31 -2.99
N PHE A 128 4.96 5.14 -2.44
CA PHE A 128 3.83 4.90 -1.53
C PHE A 128 4.27 3.98 -0.39
N GLY A 129 4.24 4.50 0.83
CA GLY A 129 4.78 3.88 2.03
C GLY A 129 3.75 3.68 3.14
N ILE A 130 4.21 3.09 4.24
CA ILE A 130 3.50 3.00 5.53
C ILE A 130 4.21 3.91 6.53
N LEU A 131 3.44 4.53 7.42
CA LEU A 131 3.92 5.38 8.50
C LEU A 131 3.23 5.00 9.80
N TRP A 132 3.98 4.89 10.89
CA TRP A 132 3.44 4.82 12.25
C TRP A 132 3.86 6.05 13.06
N GLY A 133 2.91 6.63 13.80
CA GLY A 133 3.13 7.81 14.64
C GLY A 133 1.85 8.26 15.35
N ASN A 134 1.90 9.41 16.02
CA ASN A 134 0.73 10.05 16.62
C ASN A 134 -0.03 10.84 15.55
N VAL A 135 -0.64 10.12 14.62
CA VAL A 135 -1.36 10.69 13.46
C VAL A 135 -2.88 10.51 13.56
N SER A 136 -3.35 10.03 14.72
CA SER A 136 -4.75 9.95 15.11
C SER A 136 -4.98 10.70 16.43
N PRO A 137 -6.16 11.32 16.64
CA PRO A 137 -6.52 11.88 17.93
C PRO A 137 -6.53 10.88 19.09
N LEU A 138 -6.59 9.57 18.77
CA LEU A 138 -6.60 8.48 19.76
C LEU A 138 -5.20 7.98 20.13
N GLY A 139 -4.13 8.51 19.52
CA GLY A 139 -2.75 8.14 19.80
C GLY A 139 -2.05 7.49 18.60
N GLY A 140 -1.24 6.46 18.89
CA GLY A 140 -0.49 5.71 17.89
C GLY A 140 -1.41 5.14 16.82
N HIS A 141 -1.06 5.34 15.56
CA HIS A 141 -1.88 4.93 14.42
C HIS A 141 -0.99 4.63 13.22
N ALA A 142 -1.39 3.66 12.42
CA ALA A 142 -0.75 3.31 11.17
C ALA A 142 -1.56 3.85 9.99
N ILE A 143 -0.89 4.58 9.10
CA ILE A 143 -1.47 5.13 7.87
C ILE A 143 -0.50 4.91 6.71
N ASN A 144 -0.93 5.29 5.51
CA ASN A 144 -0.02 5.37 4.38
C ASN A 144 0.43 6.80 4.11
N TRP A 145 1.51 6.93 3.36
CA TRP A 145 2.00 8.21 2.86
C TRP A 145 2.53 8.06 1.44
N MET A 146 2.60 9.16 0.72
CA MET A 146 3.17 9.20 -0.62
C MET A 146 3.79 10.56 -0.92
N ILE A 147 4.72 10.56 -1.88
CA ILE A 147 5.19 11.79 -2.53
C ILE A 147 4.71 11.75 -3.98
N THR A 148 3.97 12.77 -4.38
CA THR A 148 3.38 12.86 -5.71
C THR A 148 4.30 13.57 -6.71
N ALA A 149 3.95 13.52 -7.99
CA ALA A 149 4.74 14.11 -9.09
C ALA A 149 5.08 15.62 -8.91
N ASP A 150 4.25 16.36 -8.17
CA ASP A 150 4.45 17.76 -7.80
C ASP A 150 5.38 17.94 -6.57
N LYS A 151 6.00 16.85 -6.10
CA LYS A 151 6.91 16.78 -4.94
C LYS A 151 6.25 17.17 -3.61
N GLU A 152 4.92 17.04 -3.53
CA GLU A 152 4.17 17.19 -2.29
C GLU A 152 4.04 15.88 -1.52
N LEU A 153 4.12 15.97 -0.19
CA LEU A 153 3.88 14.85 0.73
C LEU A 153 2.40 14.79 1.08
N TRP A 154 1.81 13.61 0.93
CA TRP A 154 0.43 13.31 1.28
C TRP A 154 0.37 12.14 2.26
N PHE A 155 -0.53 12.25 3.22
CA PHE A 155 -0.99 11.16 4.07
C PHE A 155 -2.28 10.59 3.50
N VAL A 156 -2.45 9.28 3.71
CA VAL A 156 -3.61 8.53 3.23
C VAL A 156 -4.14 7.70 4.39
N GLU A 157 -5.38 7.96 4.80
CA GLU A 157 -6.09 7.12 5.76
C GLU A 157 -6.65 5.90 5.00
N PRO A 158 -6.08 4.70 5.13
CA PRO A 158 -6.44 3.56 4.29
C PRO A 158 -7.88 3.08 4.50
N GLN A 159 -8.45 3.28 5.70
CA GLN A 159 -9.80 2.84 6.01
C GLN A 159 -10.86 3.71 5.31
N THR A 160 -10.62 5.02 5.22
CA THR A 160 -11.56 6.01 4.65
C THR A 160 -11.17 6.50 3.26
N GLY A 161 -9.94 6.24 2.81
CA GLY A 161 -9.39 6.73 1.54
C GLY A 161 -9.18 8.24 1.52
N GLU A 162 -9.26 8.90 2.67
CA GLU A 162 -8.98 10.32 2.79
C GLU A 162 -7.51 10.55 2.44
N VAL A 163 -7.26 11.50 1.54
CA VAL A 163 -5.92 11.93 1.16
C VAL A 163 -5.74 13.38 1.60
N TYR A 164 -4.79 13.62 2.49
CA TYR A 164 -4.62 14.90 3.16
C TYR A 164 -3.14 15.26 3.36
N ARG A 165 -2.85 16.52 3.66
CA ARG A 165 -1.48 16.96 4.00
C ARG A 165 -1.20 16.74 5.48
N PRO A 166 0.05 16.51 5.90
CA PRO A 166 0.42 16.43 7.30
C PRO A 166 -0.11 17.65 8.09
N ARG A 167 -0.89 17.37 9.14
CA ARG A 167 -1.53 18.38 9.98
C ARG A 167 -0.58 18.83 11.09
N PRO A 168 -0.86 19.94 11.78
CA PRO A 168 -0.03 20.39 12.90
C PRO A 168 0.05 19.38 14.06
N LYS A 169 -1.01 18.59 14.28
CA LYS A 169 -1.09 17.58 15.35
C LYS A 169 -0.51 16.22 14.96
N ASP A 170 -0.20 16.01 13.68
CA ASP A 170 0.44 14.77 13.24
C ASP A 170 1.91 14.87 13.65
N ASP A 171 2.29 14.15 14.71
CA ASP A 171 3.63 14.18 15.30
C ASP A 171 4.11 12.80 15.73
N GLY A 172 5.25 12.74 16.41
CA GLY A 172 5.77 11.51 16.99
C GLY A 172 5.93 10.41 15.94
N ILE A 173 6.31 10.76 14.71
CA ILE A 173 6.49 9.79 13.63
C ILE A 173 7.78 9.02 13.92
N TYR A 174 7.63 7.74 14.25
CA TYR A 174 8.74 6.87 14.67
C TYR A 174 9.06 5.77 13.66
N PHE A 175 8.18 5.52 12.69
CA PHE A 175 8.40 4.52 11.65
C PHE A 175 7.89 4.97 10.29
N LEU A 176 8.70 4.76 9.25
CA LEU A 176 8.38 5.02 7.84
C LEU A 176 8.99 3.87 7.02
N LEU A 177 8.18 3.16 6.26
CA LEU A 177 8.61 2.11 5.32
C LEU A 177 8.15 2.47 3.91
N ILE A 178 9.02 2.31 2.91
CA ILE A 178 8.67 2.52 1.50
C ILE A 178 9.30 1.51 0.56
#